data_AF-A0A4Q4D0I6-F1
#
_entry.id   AF-A0A4Q4D0I6-F1
#
_cell.length_a   1.000
_cell.length_b   1.000
_cell.length_c   1.000
_cell.angle_alpha   90.00
_cell.angle_beta   90.00
_cell.angle_gamma   90.00
#
_symmetry.space_group_name_H-M   'P 1'
#
loop_
_entity.id
_entity.type
_entity.pdbx_description
1 polymer ?
#
loop_
_entity_poly.entity_id
_entity_poly.type
_entity_poly.pdbx_seq_one_letter_code
_entity_poly.pdbx_strand_id
1 'polypeptide(L)' 'SDRCAFFLAAQGTPGVIIEHGETDAMFHAPQDQRTSDYVNGRFG' A
#
# COMPACT_ATOMS: atom_id res chain seq x y z
N SER A 1 6.70 -14.49 3.72
CA SER A 1 6.39 -13.51 4.77
C SER A 1 4.90 -13.41 4.84
N ASP A 2 4.32 -13.67 6.00
CA ASP A 2 2.85 -13.69 6.14
C ASP A 2 2.30 -12.26 6.25
N ARG A 3 3.16 -11.31 6.62
CA ARG A 3 2.80 -9.90 6.77
C ARG A 3 3.70 -8.97 5.96
N CYS A 4 3.13 -7.86 5.50
CA CYS A 4 3.85 -6.79 4.83
C CYS A 4 3.25 -5.42 5.15
N ALA A 5 3.94 -4.36 4.70
CA ALA A 5 3.50 -2.98 4.84
C ALA A 5 3.75 -2.22 3.53
N PHE A 6 2.80 -1.38 3.14
CA PHE A 6 2.90 -0.45 2.02
C PHE A 6 3.35 0.92 2.51
N PHE A 7 4.34 1.47 1.82
CA PHE A 7 4.87 2.80 2.09
C PHE A 7 4.53 3.73 0.93
N LEU A 8 4.02 4.93 1.25
CA LEU A 8 3.85 5.99 0.27
C LEU A 8 4.90 7.07 0.53
N ALA A 9 5.75 7.31 -0.45
CA ALA A 9 6.73 8.39 -0.43
C ALA A 9 6.30 9.50 -1.39
N ALA A 10 6.36 10.74 -0.92
CA ALA A 10 6.28 11.92 -1.77
C ALA A 10 7.64 12.63 -1.83
N GLN A 11 7.87 13.37 -2.89
CA GLN A 11 9.16 14.01 -3.16
C GLN A 11 9.55 14.96 -2.02
N GLY A 12 10.75 14.78 -1.46
CA GLY A 12 11.23 15.56 -0.32
C GLY A 12 10.64 15.17 1.05
N THR A 13 9.81 14.13 1.12
CA THR A 13 9.24 13.61 2.38
C THR A 13 9.63 12.15 2.59
N PRO A 14 9.98 11.72 3.82
CA PRO A 14 10.13 10.30 4.13
C PRO A 14 8.85 9.52 3.82
N GLY A 15 9.02 8.30 3.30
CA GLY A 15 7.88 7.41 3.06
C GLY A 15 7.17 7.06 4.36
N VAL A 16 5.84 7.17 4.35
CA VAL A 16 4.99 6.80 5.49
C VAL A 16 4.29 5.47 5.22
N ILE A 17 4.10 4.66 6.25
CA ILE A 17 3.27 3.46 6.16
C ILE A 17 1.82 3.91 5.93
N ILE A 18 1.21 3.44 4.86
CA ILE A 18 -0.18 3.72 4.53
C ILE A 18 -1.09 2.53 4.85
N GLU A 19 -0.56 1.31 4.82
CA GLU A 19 -1.29 0.11 5.18
C GLU A 19 -0.31 -1.00 5.60
N HIS A 20 -0.72 -1.86 6.54
CA HIS A 20 0.06 -3.02 6.95
C HIS A 20 -0.85 -4.17 7.40
N GLY A 21 -0.45 -5.41 7.13
CA GLY A 21 -1.29 -6.55 7.46
C GLY A 21 -0.81 -7.84 6.82
N GLU A 22 -1.74 -8.78 6.69
CA GLU A 22 -1.50 -10.03 5.95
C GLU A 22 -1.23 -9.72 4.48
N THR A 23 -0.18 -10.33 3.93
CA THR A 23 0.23 -10.09 2.55
C THR A 23 -0.92 -10.34 1.57
N ASP A 24 -1.68 -11.41 1.78
CA ASP A 24 -2.82 -11.78 0.92
C ASP A 24 -3.90 -10.69 0.90
N ALA A 25 -4.21 -10.11 2.07
CA ALA A 25 -5.19 -9.03 2.17
C ALA A 25 -4.73 -7.76 1.43
N MET A 26 -3.44 -7.42 1.50
CA MET A 26 -2.91 -6.21 0.84
C MET A 26 -3.02 -6.26 -0.69
N PHE A 27 -2.97 -7.44 -1.31
CA PHE A 27 -3.05 -7.60 -2.77
C PHE A 27 -4.45 -7.95 -3.28
N HIS A 28 -5.29 -8.60 -2.48
CA HIS A 28 -6.62 -9.06 -2.91
C HIS A 28 -7.77 -8.23 -2.34
N ALA A 29 -7.61 -7.66 -1.14
CA ALA A 29 -8.66 -6.89 -0.45
C ALA A 29 -8.08 -5.71 0.37
N PRO A 30 -7.32 -4.79 -0.27
CA PRO A 30 -6.73 -3.65 0.42
C PRO A 30 -7.82 -2.76 1.03
N GLN A 31 -7.58 -2.28 2.25
CA GLN A 31 -8.51 -1.42 2.99
C GLN A 31 -8.22 0.06 2.74
N ASP A 32 -6.97 0.43 2.44
CA ASP A 32 -6.62 1.79 2.06
C ASP A 32 -6.77 1.98 0.55
N GLN A 33 -7.47 3.04 0.14
CA GLN A 33 -7.70 3.35 -1.27
C GLN A 33 -6.38 3.54 -2.03
N ARG A 34 -5.33 4.09 -1.39
CA ARG A 34 -4.02 4.33 -2.03
C ARG A 34 -3.29 3.01 -2.29
N THR A 35 -3.43 2.03 -1.41
CA THR A 35 -2.93 0.67 -1.66
C THR A 35 -3.70 0.03 -2.81
N SER A 36 -5.04 0.17 -2.83
CA SER A 36 -5.89 -0.30 -3.92
C SER A 36 -5.50 0.30 -5.27
N ASP A 37 -5.27 1.62 -5.31
CA ASP A 37 -4.86 2.33 -6.51
C ASP A 37 -3.47 1.88 -6.98
N TYR A 38 -2.53 1.66 -6.05
CA TYR A 38 -1.20 1.13 -6.37
C TYR A 38 -1.27 -0.28 -6.96
N VAL A 39 -2.00 -1.19 -6.32
CA VAL A 39 -2.12 -2.60 -6.76
C VAL A 39 -2.85 -2.71 -8.10
N ASN A 40 -3.88 -1.88 -8.33
CA ASN A 40 -4.67 -1.90 -9.56
C ASN A 40 -4.10 -0.99 -10.67
N GLY A 41 -2.93 -0.38 -10.48
CA GLY A 41 -2.28 0.45 -11.49
C GLY A 41 -3.01 1.77 -11.81
N ARG A 42 -3.80 2.28 -10.87
CA ARG A 42 -4.51 3.57 -10.99
C ARG A 42 -3.63 4.70 -10.49
N PHE A 43 -2.54 4.95 -11.21
CA PHE A 43 -1.69 6.10 -10.94
C PHE A 43 -2.23 7.29 -11.75
N GLY A 44 -2.64 8.35 -11.05
CA GLY A 44 -3.01 9.63 -11.66
C GLY A 44 -1.79 10.39 -12.14
#